data_AF-A0A061J7B4-F1
#
_entry.id   AF-A0A061J7B4-F1
#
_cell.length_a   1.000
_cell.length_b   1.000
_cell.length_c   1.000
_cell.angle_alpha   90.00
_cell.angle_beta   90.00
_cell.angle_gamma   90.00
#
_symmetry.space_group_name_H-M   'P 1'
#
loop_
_entity.id
_entity.type
_entity.pdbx_description
1 polymer ?
#
loop_
_entity_poly.entity_id
_entity_poly.type
_entity_poly.pdbx_seq_one_letter_code
_entity_poly.pdbx_strand_id
1 'polypeptide(L)'
;MDFARRILLHASMPEVARREFLDDIEQRSVFRIWRYSPGTGCRPHYDPGLCTALLQSSAPGLEVNLQRELPSRPGRHGDYRYDEPELEDLIDALPGWQAPTPPATGDDTLLLRSNMAGVLSNSALPPVLHRVRSDWAQRGEKVRYSLVVEMRPSHPRRWYNLHKQLKAGAEMRVENKK
;
A
#
# COMPACT_ATOMS: atom_id res chain seq x y z
N MET A 1 -16.43 -0.11 -5.33
CA MET A 1 -16.06 1.32 -5.17
C MET A 1 -16.28 1.87 -3.75
N ASP A 2 -17.23 1.34 -2.99
CA ASP A 2 -17.61 1.89 -1.67
C ASP A 2 -16.47 2.02 -0.66
N PHE A 3 -15.50 1.11 -0.69
CA PHE A 3 -14.34 1.20 0.18
C PHE A 3 -13.48 2.45 -0.09
N ALA A 4 -13.20 2.74 -1.38
CA ALA A 4 -12.47 3.95 -1.75
C ALA A 4 -13.22 5.22 -1.31
N ARG A 5 -14.55 5.23 -1.47
CA ARG A 5 -15.42 6.31 -0.95
C ARG A 5 -15.27 6.46 0.56
N ARG A 6 -15.32 5.36 1.33
CA ARG A 6 -15.15 5.39 2.80
C ARG A 6 -13.79 5.93 3.23
N ILE A 7 -12.70 5.55 2.55
CA ILE A 7 -11.37 6.12 2.83
C ILE A 7 -11.36 7.64 2.61
N LEU A 8 -11.94 8.11 1.50
CA LEU A 8 -11.97 9.55 1.17
C LEU A 8 -12.89 10.36 2.09
N LEU A 9 -13.83 9.71 2.78
CA LEU A 9 -14.67 10.33 3.81
C LEU A 9 -13.97 10.49 5.17
N HIS A 10 -12.78 9.91 5.35
CA HIS A 10 -12.02 10.07 6.59
C HIS A 10 -11.73 11.55 6.89
N ALA A 11 -11.79 11.94 8.17
CA ALA A 11 -11.73 13.35 8.59
C ALA A 11 -10.41 14.06 8.22
N SER A 12 -9.32 13.31 8.10
CA SER A 12 -8.01 13.84 7.70
C SER A 12 -7.85 14.02 6.19
N MET A 13 -8.82 13.60 5.37
CA MET A 13 -8.76 13.77 3.92
C MET A 13 -9.22 15.18 3.54
N PRO A 14 -8.41 15.97 2.83
CA PRO A 14 -8.82 17.26 2.30
C PRO A 14 -10.03 17.12 1.39
N GLU A 15 -10.98 18.05 1.48
CA GLU A 15 -12.21 18.03 0.67
C GLU A 15 -11.90 18.05 -0.84
N VAL A 16 -10.88 18.82 -1.25
CA VAL A 16 -10.42 18.87 -2.64
C VAL A 16 -9.95 17.50 -3.13
N ALA A 17 -9.25 16.73 -2.29
CA ALA A 17 -8.82 15.39 -2.64
C ALA A 17 -10.01 14.43 -2.74
N ARG A 18 -10.99 14.55 -1.85
CA ARG A 18 -12.21 13.74 -1.90
C ARG A 18 -12.97 13.92 -3.22
N ARG A 19 -13.15 15.17 -3.67
CA ARG A 19 -13.87 15.47 -4.93
C ARG A 19 -13.07 14.99 -6.13
N GLU A 20 -11.85 15.48 -6.29
CA GLU A 20 -11.03 15.20 -7.48
C GLU A 20 -10.71 13.71 -7.65
N PHE A 21 -10.49 12.97 -6.55
CA PHE A 21 -10.15 11.55 -6.62
C PHE A 21 -11.37 10.69 -6.97
N LEU A 22 -12.56 11.02 -6.47
CA LEU A 22 -13.77 10.26 -6.80
C LEU A 22 -14.17 10.43 -8.26
N ASP A 23 -13.86 11.57 -8.86
CA ASP A 23 -14.20 11.86 -10.25
C ASP A 23 -13.38 11.01 -11.25
N ASP A 24 -12.19 10.53 -10.86
CA ASP A 24 -11.25 9.89 -11.78
C ASP A 24 -10.76 8.49 -11.38
N ILE A 25 -11.07 8.02 -10.18
CA ILE A 25 -10.58 6.74 -9.64
C ILE A 25 -10.92 5.54 -10.55
N GLU A 26 -12.07 5.55 -11.22
CA GLU A 26 -12.48 4.47 -12.12
C GLU A 26 -11.67 4.45 -13.42
N GLN A 27 -11.13 5.59 -13.86
CA GLN A 27 -10.48 5.72 -15.16
C GLN A 27 -9.06 5.14 -15.17
N ARG A 28 -8.41 5.07 -14.00
CA ARG A 28 -6.98 4.72 -13.88
C ARG A 28 -6.71 3.64 -12.84
N SER A 29 -7.76 3.09 -12.24
CA SER A 29 -7.65 1.85 -11.47
C SER A 29 -7.10 0.73 -12.35
N VAL A 30 -6.24 -0.10 -11.77
CA VAL A 30 -5.54 -1.15 -12.51
C VAL A 30 -5.97 -2.49 -11.93
N PHE A 31 -6.39 -3.39 -12.81
CA PHE A 31 -6.54 -4.80 -12.49
C PHE A 31 -5.29 -5.56 -12.93
N ARG A 32 -4.73 -6.36 -12.03
CA ARG A 32 -3.52 -7.15 -12.25
C ARG A 32 -3.80 -8.60 -11.89
N ILE A 33 -3.31 -9.50 -12.73
CA ILE A 33 -3.21 -10.92 -12.41
C ILE A 33 -1.74 -11.23 -12.28
N TRP A 34 -1.36 -11.73 -11.11
CA TRP A 34 -0.02 -12.21 -10.83
C TRP A 34 0.02 -13.73 -10.82
N ARG A 35 1.03 -14.29 -11.48
CA ARG A 35 1.35 -15.73 -11.45
C ARG A 35 2.73 -15.90 -10.83
N TYR A 36 2.80 -16.60 -9.70
CA TYR A 36 4.05 -16.95 -9.05
C TYR A 36 4.36 -18.43 -9.28
N SER A 37 5.60 -18.70 -9.68
CA SER A 37 6.16 -20.05 -9.67
C SER A 37 6.72 -20.37 -8.27
N PRO A 38 6.81 -21.65 -7.87
CA PRO A 38 7.40 -22.03 -6.60
C PRO A 38 8.82 -21.45 -6.43
N GLY A 39 9.17 -21.01 -5.22
CA GLY A 39 10.43 -20.32 -4.94
C GLY A 39 10.45 -18.84 -5.34
N THR A 40 9.40 -18.34 -5.99
CA THR A 40 9.28 -16.91 -6.35
C THR A 40 8.25 -16.23 -5.47
N GLY A 41 8.65 -15.13 -4.84
CA GLY A 41 7.79 -14.27 -4.04
C GLY A 41 7.62 -12.87 -4.63
N CYS A 42 7.19 -11.96 -3.78
CA CYS A 42 7.18 -10.52 -4.04
C CYS A 42 7.78 -9.84 -2.82
N ARG A 43 8.82 -9.03 -3.03
CA ARG A 43 9.54 -8.31 -1.99
C ARG A 43 8.60 -7.40 -1.20
N PRO A 44 8.94 -7.05 0.06
CA PRO A 44 8.21 -6.06 0.85
C PRO A 44 8.01 -4.74 0.10
N HIS A 45 6.76 -4.28 0.01
CA HIS A 45 6.41 -3.01 -0.63
C HIS A 45 5.08 -2.44 -0.13
N TYR A 46 4.81 -1.20 -0.54
CA TYR A 46 3.51 -0.56 -0.44
C TYR A 46 2.92 -0.38 -1.83
N ASP A 47 1.61 -0.55 -1.98
CA ASP A 47 0.98 -0.26 -3.26
C ASP A 47 0.88 1.25 -3.53
N PRO A 48 0.90 1.69 -4.80
CA PRO A 48 0.90 3.10 -5.18
C PRO A 48 -0.40 3.86 -4.94
N GLY A 49 -1.53 3.14 -4.99
CA GLY A 49 -2.87 3.73 -5.06
C GLY A 49 -3.37 4.32 -3.75
N LEU A 50 -4.66 4.66 -3.72
CA LEU A 50 -5.41 4.97 -2.50
C LEU A 50 -5.60 3.70 -1.67
N CYS A 51 -6.01 2.64 -2.33
CA CYS A 51 -6.18 1.33 -1.74
C CYS A 51 -6.01 0.22 -2.78
N THR A 52 -5.81 -0.98 -2.26
CA THR A 52 -5.73 -2.19 -3.06
C THR A 52 -6.73 -3.21 -2.53
N ALA A 53 -7.52 -3.80 -3.42
CA ALA A 53 -8.32 -4.98 -3.13
C ALA A 53 -7.58 -6.21 -3.67
N LEU A 54 -7.28 -7.15 -2.79
CA LEU A 54 -6.68 -8.43 -3.13
C LEU A 54 -7.74 -9.51 -2.94
N LEU A 55 -8.13 -10.15 -4.04
CA LEU A 55 -8.97 -11.33 -3.93
C LEU A 55 -8.14 -12.49 -3.40
N GLN A 56 -8.82 -13.43 -2.75
CA GLN A 56 -8.22 -14.61 -2.16
C GLN A 56 -7.38 -15.32 -3.21
N SER A 57 -6.10 -15.49 -2.88
CA SER A 57 -5.15 -16.10 -3.79
C SER A 57 -5.32 -17.62 -3.82
N SER A 58 -4.90 -18.25 -4.91
CA SER A 58 -5.05 -19.71 -5.08
C SER A 58 -4.18 -20.55 -4.14
N ALA A 59 -3.24 -19.92 -3.44
CA ALA A 59 -2.31 -20.53 -2.50
C ALA A 59 -1.90 -19.50 -1.42
N PRO A 60 -1.41 -19.94 -0.24
CA PRO A 60 -1.01 -19.05 0.86
C PRO A 60 0.24 -18.21 0.52
N GLY A 61 0.81 -17.53 1.52
CA GLY A 61 2.10 -16.84 1.40
C GLY A 61 2.04 -15.31 1.31
N LEU A 62 0.85 -14.71 1.24
CA LEU A 62 0.70 -13.27 1.46
C LEU A 62 0.94 -12.98 2.95
N GLU A 63 1.80 -12.00 3.22
CA GLU A 63 2.02 -11.49 4.57
C GLU A 63 1.90 -9.98 4.59
N VAL A 64 1.38 -9.46 5.70
CA VAL A 64 1.31 -8.03 6.00
C VAL A 64 2.10 -7.73 7.25
N ASN A 65 2.63 -6.51 7.34
CA ASN A 65 3.22 -5.97 8.56
C ASN A 65 2.43 -4.74 8.99
N LEU A 66 1.89 -4.79 10.22
CA LEU A 66 0.99 -3.78 10.78
C LEU A 66 1.62 -3.03 11.98
N GLN A 67 2.94 -3.16 12.16
CA GLN A 67 3.63 -2.43 13.20
C GLN A 67 3.44 -0.91 13.03
N ARG A 68 3.35 -0.21 14.17
CA ARG A 68 3.13 1.24 14.19
C ARG A 68 4.33 2.01 13.65
N GLU A 69 5.52 1.49 13.95
CA GLU A 69 6.80 2.07 13.55
C GLU A 69 7.45 1.12 12.56
N LEU A 70 7.53 1.58 11.31
CA LEU A 70 8.22 0.90 10.22
C LEU A 70 9.35 1.81 9.74
N PRO A 71 10.46 1.26 9.21
CA PRO A 71 11.55 2.07 8.70
C PRO A 71 11.05 3.06 7.64
N SER A 72 11.69 4.23 7.60
CA SER A 72 11.32 5.33 6.71
C SER A 72 11.18 4.86 5.27
N ARG A 73 10.11 5.31 4.60
CA ARG A 73 9.85 4.97 3.20
C ARG A 73 11.06 5.37 2.33
N PRO A 74 11.34 4.65 1.24
CA PRO A 74 12.31 5.10 0.25
C PRO A 74 11.98 6.56 -0.13
N GLY A 75 12.97 7.45 -0.06
CA GLY A 75 12.78 8.89 -0.28
C GLY A 75 12.38 9.27 -1.72
N ARG A 76 12.23 8.29 -2.63
CA ARG A 76 12.00 8.48 -4.06
C ARG A 76 10.53 8.25 -4.42
N HIS A 77 9.92 9.22 -5.10
CA HIS A 77 8.52 9.13 -5.50
C HIS A 77 8.28 8.08 -6.57
N GLY A 78 7.23 7.28 -6.40
CA GLY A 78 6.83 6.31 -7.41
C GLY A 78 7.72 5.07 -7.44
N ASP A 79 8.76 5.00 -6.61
CA ASP A 79 9.43 3.76 -6.25
C ASP A 79 8.95 3.34 -4.87
N TYR A 80 8.31 2.18 -4.82
CA TYR A 80 7.67 1.64 -3.62
C TYR A 80 8.51 0.51 -3.01
N ARG A 81 9.74 0.37 -3.49
CA ARG A 81 10.70 -0.66 -3.10
C ARG A 81 11.81 -0.05 -2.28
N TYR A 82 12.26 -0.81 -1.31
CA TYR A 82 13.50 -0.53 -0.60
C TYR A 82 14.65 -0.98 -1.52
N ASP A 83 15.15 -0.07 -2.35
CA ASP A 83 16.19 -0.39 -3.35
C ASP A 83 17.61 -0.45 -2.76
N GLU A 84 17.78 -0.08 -1.49
CA GLU A 84 19.07 -0.25 -0.79
C GLU A 84 19.13 -1.69 -0.25
N PRO A 85 20.07 -2.53 -0.72
CA PRO A 85 20.13 -3.95 -0.34
C PRO A 85 20.17 -4.19 1.17
N GLU A 86 20.90 -3.34 1.90
CA GLU A 86 20.99 -3.40 3.36
C GLU A 86 19.64 -3.10 4.04
N LEU A 87 18.78 -2.33 3.37
CA LEU A 87 17.44 -1.99 3.84
C LEU A 87 16.42 -3.08 3.46
N GLU A 88 16.61 -3.78 2.34
CA GLU A 88 15.76 -4.92 1.96
C GLU A 88 15.83 -6.04 3.01
N ASP A 89 17.03 -6.47 3.38
CA ASP A 89 17.24 -7.52 4.39
C ASP A 89 16.69 -7.10 5.76
N LEU A 90 16.86 -5.83 6.13
CA LEU A 90 16.29 -5.28 7.37
C LEU A 90 14.76 -5.34 7.36
N ILE A 91 14.13 -4.95 6.26
CA ILE A 91 12.67 -4.94 6.12
C ILE A 91 12.12 -6.38 6.12
N ASP A 92 12.80 -7.30 5.43
CA ASP A 92 12.41 -8.71 5.42
C ASP A 92 12.52 -9.36 6.80
N ALA A 93 13.49 -8.92 7.61
CA ALA A 93 13.71 -9.37 8.98
C ALA A 93 12.82 -8.67 10.03
N LEU A 94 11.97 -7.70 9.64
CA LEU A 94 11.08 -7.03 10.60
C LEU A 94 10.20 -8.04 11.35
N PRO A 95 10.02 -7.88 12.67
CA PRO A 95 9.06 -8.69 13.39
C PRO A 95 7.62 -8.34 12.97
N GLY A 96 6.68 -9.25 13.22
CA GLY A 96 5.25 -8.97 13.03
C GLY A 96 4.72 -9.17 11.61
N TRP A 97 5.49 -9.78 10.71
CA TRP A 97 4.93 -10.37 9.49
C TRP A 97 3.90 -11.44 9.85
N GLN A 98 2.70 -11.30 9.31
CA GLN A 98 1.61 -12.23 9.57
C GLN A 98 0.74 -12.43 8.33
N ALA A 99 0.18 -13.63 8.20
CA ALA A 99 -0.85 -13.88 7.20
C ALA A 99 -2.10 -13.06 7.56
N PRO A 100 -2.70 -12.31 6.61
CA PRO A 100 -3.91 -11.56 6.88
C PRO A 100 -5.07 -12.52 7.18
N THR A 101 -5.83 -12.23 8.22
CA THR A 101 -7.06 -12.96 8.56
C THR A 101 -8.25 -12.23 7.94
N PRO A 102 -9.14 -12.91 7.21
CA PRO A 102 -10.38 -12.31 6.73
C PRO A 102 -11.21 -11.77 7.92
N PRO A 103 -11.83 -10.58 7.79
CA PRO A 103 -12.65 -10.00 8.85
C PRO A 103 -13.84 -10.86 9.25
N ALA A 104 -14.47 -11.53 8.26
CA ALA A 104 -15.55 -12.48 8.47
C ALA A 104 -15.32 -13.78 7.70
N THR A 105 -15.94 -14.86 8.18
CA THR A 105 -15.97 -16.13 7.46
C THR A 105 -16.73 -15.97 6.15
N GLY A 106 -16.05 -16.24 5.03
CA GLY A 106 -16.62 -16.08 3.68
C GLY A 106 -16.18 -14.80 2.96
N ASP A 107 -15.48 -13.88 3.65
CA ASP A 107 -14.81 -12.78 2.96
C ASP A 107 -13.67 -13.32 2.10
N ASP A 108 -13.77 -13.07 0.80
CA ASP A 108 -12.78 -13.48 -0.21
C ASP A 108 -11.87 -12.33 -0.63
N THR A 109 -12.04 -11.14 -0.07
CA THR A 109 -11.34 -9.93 -0.50
C THR A 109 -10.70 -9.22 0.68
N LEU A 110 -9.37 -9.07 0.62
CA LEU A 110 -8.61 -8.26 1.55
C LEU A 110 -8.46 -6.83 1.00
N LEU A 111 -8.67 -5.84 1.85
CA LEU A 111 -8.52 -4.43 1.49
C LEU A 111 -7.32 -3.83 2.23
N LEU A 112 -6.34 -3.35 1.46
CA LEU A 112 -5.15 -2.68 1.98
C LEU A 112 -5.24 -1.18 1.74
N ARG A 113 -4.81 -0.40 2.74
CA ARG A 113 -4.51 1.02 2.55
C ARG A 113 -3.20 1.11 1.77
N SER A 114 -3.17 1.96 0.75
CA SER A 114 -2.04 2.10 -0.15
C SER A 114 -1.39 3.48 0.03
N ASN A 115 -0.24 3.71 -0.59
CA ASN A 115 0.64 4.84 -0.29
C ASN A 115 -0.05 6.21 -0.44
N MET A 116 -0.93 6.36 -1.43
CA MET A 116 -1.67 7.59 -1.66
C MET A 116 -2.66 7.91 -0.53
N ALA A 117 -3.24 6.90 0.14
CA ALA A 117 -4.03 7.17 1.35
C ALA A 117 -3.18 7.85 2.43
N GLY A 118 -1.94 7.39 2.61
CA GLY A 118 -0.98 8.04 3.52
C GLY A 118 -0.63 9.46 3.10
N VAL A 119 -0.45 9.72 1.80
CA VAL A 119 -0.15 11.06 1.29
C VAL A 119 -1.32 12.02 1.51
N LEU A 120 -2.52 11.64 1.09
CA LEU A 120 -3.71 12.49 1.14
C LEU A 120 -4.16 12.75 2.58
N SER A 121 -3.97 11.78 3.47
CA SER A 121 -4.35 11.89 4.88
C SER A 121 -3.27 12.52 5.78
N ASN A 122 -2.17 12.99 5.20
CA ASN A 122 -0.98 13.44 5.94
C ASN A 122 -0.53 12.41 7.01
N SER A 123 -0.33 11.17 6.57
CA SER A 123 0.05 10.00 7.37
C SER A 123 -0.97 9.50 8.40
N ALA A 124 -2.14 10.11 8.56
CA ALA A 124 -3.17 9.61 9.49
C ALA A 124 -3.71 8.22 9.09
N LEU A 125 -3.66 7.88 7.80
CA LEU A 125 -3.98 6.56 7.27
C LEU A 125 -2.72 5.95 6.64
N PRO A 126 -1.83 5.31 7.43
CA PRO A 126 -0.61 4.74 6.90
C PRO A 126 -0.90 3.58 5.94
N PRO A 127 -0.09 3.44 4.88
CA PRO A 127 -0.19 2.31 3.96
C PRO A 127 0.22 1.02 4.66
N VAL A 128 -0.27 -0.11 4.15
CA VAL A 128 0.05 -1.44 4.68
C VAL A 128 1.24 -2.02 3.94
N LEU A 129 2.31 -2.29 4.70
CA LEU A 129 3.48 -3.00 4.19
C LEU A 129 3.10 -4.47 4.00
N HIS A 130 3.40 -5.02 2.83
CA HIS A 130 3.05 -6.40 2.51
C HIS A 130 4.07 -7.05 1.58
N ARG A 131 4.07 -8.38 1.58
CA ARG A 131 4.95 -9.21 0.74
C ARG A 131 4.26 -10.50 0.35
N VAL A 132 4.82 -11.19 -0.64
CA VAL A 132 4.51 -12.61 -0.89
C VAL A 132 5.78 -13.40 -0.61
N ARG A 133 5.76 -14.30 0.37
CA ARG A 133 6.92 -15.14 0.67
C ARG A 133 7.31 -15.99 -0.53
N SER A 134 8.59 -16.32 -0.70
CA SER A 134 9.07 -17.22 -1.76
C SER A 134 8.78 -18.70 -1.48
N ASP A 135 8.64 -19.07 -0.21
CA ASP A 135 8.40 -20.44 0.28
C ASP A 135 6.91 -20.82 0.33
N TRP A 136 6.05 -20.07 -0.35
CA TRP A 136 4.59 -20.20 -0.26
C TRP A 136 4.04 -21.59 -0.63
N ALA A 137 4.76 -22.36 -1.45
CA ALA A 137 4.36 -23.67 -1.97
C ALA A 137 4.69 -24.81 -0.99
N GLN A 138 4.16 -24.74 0.23
CA GLN A 138 4.52 -25.67 1.32
C GLN A 138 3.83 -27.04 1.22
N ARG A 139 2.76 -27.18 0.42
CA ARG A 139 1.93 -28.40 0.33
C ARG A 139 1.90 -28.97 -1.09
N GLY A 140 2.90 -28.66 -1.89
CA GLY A 140 3.04 -29.19 -3.26
C GLY A 140 2.31 -28.38 -4.33
N GLU A 141 1.84 -27.17 -4.00
CA GLU A 141 1.25 -26.23 -4.95
C GLU A 141 2.22 -25.94 -6.11
N LYS A 142 1.70 -25.93 -7.34
CA LYS A 142 2.52 -25.73 -8.55
C LYS A 142 2.51 -24.29 -9.05
N VAL A 143 1.51 -23.51 -8.64
CA VAL A 143 1.34 -22.11 -9.04
C VAL A 143 0.50 -21.39 -7.99
N ARG A 144 0.81 -20.10 -7.81
CA ARG A 144 -0.02 -19.18 -7.01
C ARG A 144 -0.50 -18.05 -7.91
N TYR A 145 -1.80 -17.86 -7.95
CA TYR A 145 -2.43 -16.71 -8.60
C TYR A 145 -2.90 -15.70 -7.56
N SER A 146 -2.66 -14.42 -7.84
CA SER A 146 -3.29 -13.30 -7.13
C SER A 146 -3.99 -12.39 -8.12
N LEU A 147 -5.22 -12.02 -7.79
CA LEU A 147 -6.02 -11.06 -8.52
C LEU A 147 -6.07 -9.79 -7.67
N VAL A 148 -5.62 -8.68 -8.25
CA VAL A 148 -5.37 -7.44 -7.52
C VAL A 148 -6.02 -6.29 -8.27
N VAL A 149 -6.84 -5.51 -7.57
CA VAL A 149 -7.39 -4.25 -8.05
C VAL A 149 -6.74 -3.11 -7.27
N GLU A 150 -5.96 -2.29 -7.95
CA GLU A 150 -5.33 -1.11 -7.36
C GLU A 150 -6.10 0.14 -7.75
N MET A 151 -6.59 0.88 -6.75
CA MET A 151 -7.36 2.10 -6.96
C MET A 151 -6.43 3.30 -7.04
N ARG A 152 -6.18 3.83 -8.24
CA ARG A 152 -5.17 4.87 -8.49
C ARG A 152 -5.82 6.15 -9.02
N PRO A 153 -5.30 7.34 -8.66
CA PRO A 153 -5.74 8.59 -9.29
C PRO A 153 -5.11 8.74 -10.67
N SER A 154 -5.64 9.62 -11.51
CA SER A 154 -5.08 9.89 -12.83
C SER A 154 -3.79 10.72 -12.81
N HIS A 155 -3.60 11.52 -11.76
CA HIS A 155 -2.47 12.44 -11.66
C HIS A 155 -1.74 12.30 -10.31
N PRO A 156 -1.18 11.11 -9.97
CA PRO A 156 -0.60 10.85 -8.66
C PRO A 156 0.54 11.81 -8.29
N ARG A 157 1.34 12.24 -9.28
CA ARG A 157 2.48 13.15 -9.08
C ARG A 157 2.08 14.49 -8.44
N ARG A 158 0.90 15.03 -8.77
CA ARG A 158 0.40 16.29 -8.21
C ARG A 158 0.27 16.19 -6.69
N TRP A 159 -0.32 15.10 -6.20
CA TRP A 159 -0.54 14.86 -4.78
C TRP A 159 0.76 14.68 -3.99
N TYR A 160 1.72 13.94 -4.57
CA TYR A 160 3.04 13.80 -3.98
C TYR A 160 3.78 15.15 -3.85
N ASN A 161 3.71 16.00 -4.87
CA ASN A 161 4.33 17.32 -4.86
C ASN A 161 3.69 18.25 -3.82
N LEU A 162 2.36 18.26 -3.73
CA LEU A 162 1.64 19.06 -2.73
C LEU A 162 2.02 18.67 -1.30
N HIS A 163 2.02 17.37 -1.01
CA HIS A 163 2.39 16.86 0.32
C HIS A 163 3.84 17.23 0.70
N LYS A 164 4.78 17.23 -0.26
CA LYS A 164 6.14 17.72 -0.04
C LYS A 164 6.19 19.20 0.34
N GLN A 165 5.48 20.05 -0.41
CA GLN A 165 5.43 21.48 -0.13
C GLN A 165 4.86 21.76 1.26
N LEU A 166 3.82 21.02 1.65
CA LEU A 166 3.22 21.13 2.99
C LEU A 166 4.18 20.70 4.09
N LYS A 167 4.92 19.60 3.91
CA LYS A 167 5.93 19.16 4.88
C LYS A 167 7.09 20.13 5.02
N ALA A 168 7.68 20.57 3.91
CA ALA A 168 8.78 21.54 3.92
C ALA A 168 8.35 22.88 4.57
N GLY A 169 7.13 23.35 4.27
CA GLY A 169 6.58 24.55 4.89
C GLY A 169 6.29 24.40 6.39
N ALA A 170 5.96 23.19 6.86
CA ALA A 170 5.78 22.92 8.29
C ALA A 170 7.12 22.86 9.03
N GLU A 171 8.15 22.26 8.45
CA GLU A 171 9.51 22.16 9.01
C GLU A 171 10.15 23.55 9.17
N MET A 172 10.07 24.42 8.15
CA MET A 172 10.57 25.80 8.26
C MET A 172 9.83 26.65 9.31
N ARG A 173 8.54 26.38 9.55
CA ARG A 173 7.77 27.07 10.60
C ARG A 173 8.14 26.62 12.02
N VAL A 174 8.67 25.42 12.17
CA VAL A 174 9.16 24.90 13.46
C VAL A 174 10.56 25.45 13.76
N GLU A 175 11.42 25.57 12.74
CA GLU A 175 12.75 26.20 12.88
C GLU A 175 12.64 27.69 13.25
N ASN A 176 11.73 28.43 12.62
CA ASN A 176 11.52 29.86 12.94
C ASN A 176 10.81 30.13 14.28
N LYS A 177 10.47 29.10 15.04
CA LYS A 177 9.84 29.19 16.38
C LYS A 177 10.76 28.72 17.51
N LYS A 178 12.00 28.34 17.21
CA LYS A 178 13.05 28.06 18.18
C LYS A 178 14.03 29.23 18.23
#